data_AF-A0A1H7WFK1-F1
#
_entry.id   AF-A0A1H7WFK1-F1
#
_cell.length_a   1.000
_cell.length_b   1.000
_cell.length_c   1.000
_cell.angle_alpha   90.00
_cell.angle_beta   90.00
_cell.angle_gamma   90.00
#
_symmetry.space_group_name_H-M   'P 1'
#
loop_
_entity.id
_entity.type
_entity.pdbx_description
1 polymer ?
#
loop_
_entity_poly.entity_id
_entity_poly.type
_entity_poly.pdbx_seq_one_letter_code
_entity_poly.pdbx_strand_id
1 'polypeptide(L)'
;MATPRRVLRAAPTSEVLRSAPVKARRVAEPDLFVDPMPMRIQPCLALLKPKAPEGPDWLFEVKWDGYRLAVHRDDRGTRVITRGGHDWTERFPSIVAAAAELDARSFIIDGEAVVLDGAGRADFGMLQQALGGRGGKRSAERAMLYAFDLLYSMEWTCVG
;
A
#
# COMPACT_ATOMS: atom_id res chain seq x y z
N MET A 1 1.67 -61.14 11.28
CA MET A 1 0.59 -61.45 10.32
C MET A 1 0.06 -60.12 9.78
N ALA A 2 0.28 -59.83 8.50
CA ALA A 2 0.00 -58.53 7.90
C ALA A 2 -1.37 -58.53 7.20
N THR A 3 -2.23 -57.58 7.56
CA THR A 3 -3.55 -57.35 6.94
C THR A 3 -3.37 -56.90 5.49
N PRO A 4 -4.03 -57.52 4.49
CA PRO A 4 -3.86 -57.11 3.11
C PRO A 4 -4.46 -55.72 2.88
N ARG A 5 -3.66 -54.82 2.28
CA ARG A 5 -4.15 -53.52 1.76
C ARG A 5 -5.10 -53.79 0.59
N ARG A 6 -6.35 -53.35 0.72
CA ARG A 6 -7.35 -53.39 -0.36
C ARG A 6 -6.99 -52.36 -1.42
N VAL A 7 -6.46 -52.82 -2.56
CA VAL A 7 -6.22 -51.98 -3.74
C VAL A 7 -7.53 -51.91 -4.54
N LEU A 8 -8.13 -50.73 -4.64
CA LEU A 8 -9.28 -50.50 -5.51
C LEU A 8 -8.75 -50.47 -6.97
N ARG A 9 -9.12 -51.48 -7.76
CA ARG A 9 -8.90 -51.49 -9.21
C ARG A 9 -10.12 -50.85 -9.87
N ALA A 10 -9.91 -49.85 -10.72
CA ALA A 10 -10.97 -49.26 -11.52
C ALA A 10 -11.46 -50.27 -12.55
N ALA A 11 -12.74 -50.64 -12.48
CA ALA A 11 -13.42 -51.38 -13.54
C ALA A 11 -13.85 -50.40 -14.65
N PRO A 12 -13.86 -50.82 -15.93
CA PRO A 12 -14.33 -49.97 -17.02
C PRO A 12 -15.84 -50.06 -17.10
N THR A 13 -16.54 -49.25 -16.31
CA THR A 13 -17.97 -48.98 -16.49
C THR A 13 -18.22 -47.50 -16.23
N SER A 14 -18.87 -46.86 -17.21
CA SER A 14 -19.12 -45.43 -17.34
C SER A 14 -20.16 -44.87 -16.37
N GLU A 15 -20.12 -45.28 -15.10
CA GLU A 15 -20.91 -44.61 -14.07
C GLU A 15 -20.22 -43.29 -13.72
N VAL A 16 -20.70 -42.22 -14.34
CA VAL A 16 -20.34 -40.85 -13.97
C VAL A 16 -20.67 -40.68 -12.49
N LEU A 17 -19.65 -40.63 -11.64
CA LEU A 17 -19.78 -40.29 -10.22
C LEU A 17 -20.41 -38.90 -10.12
N ARG A 18 -21.71 -38.85 -9.82
CA ARG A 18 -22.40 -37.59 -9.54
C ARG A 18 -22.20 -37.27 -8.06
N SER A 19 -21.56 -36.14 -7.78
CA SER A 19 -21.48 -35.62 -6.42
C SER A 19 -22.88 -35.33 -5.89
N ALA A 20 -23.10 -35.60 -4.60
CA ALA A 20 -24.30 -35.12 -3.92
C ALA A 20 -24.42 -33.59 -4.07
N PRO A 21 -25.65 -33.03 -4.12
CA PRO A 21 -25.83 -31.59 -4.19
C PRO A 21 -25.11 -30.92 -3.00
N VAL A 22 -24.21 -30.01 -3.32
CA VAL A 22 -23.48 -29.23 -2.31
C VAL A 22 -24.52 -28.49 -1.48
N LYS A 23 -24.64 -28.84 -0.20
CA LYS A 23 -25.46 -28.07 0.74
C LYS A 23 -24.99 -26.62 0.68
N ALA A 24 -25.90 -25.69 0.43
CA ALA A 24 -25.58 -24.27 0.43
C ALA A 24 -24.83 -23.93 1.72
N ARG A 25 -23.60 -23.46 1.56
CA ARG A 25 -22.66 -23.21 2.66
C ARG A 25 -23.26 -22.11 3.55
N ARG A 26 -23.39 -22.39 4.85
CA ARG A 26 -24.08 -21.51 5.82
C ARG A 26 -23.38 -20.18 6.10
N VAL A 27 -22.19 -19.98 5.57
CA VAL A 27 -21.38 -18.77 5.77
C VAL A 27 -21.00 -18.29 4.39
N ALA A 28 -21.32 -17.03 4.08
CA ALA A 28 -20.82 -16.37 2.88
C ALA A 28 -19.29 -16.56 2.87
N GLU A 29 -18.78 -17.28 1.88
CA GLU A 29 -17.34 -17.30 1.67
C GLU A 29 -16.90 -15.85 1.47
N PRO A 30 -15.84 -15.40 2.16
CA PRO A 30 -15.29 -14.09 1.88
C PRO A 30 -14.99 -14.04 0.40
N ASP A 31 -15.42 -12.97 -0.26
CA ASP A 31 -15.11 -12.74 -1.65
C ASP A 31 -13.58 -12.72 -1.78
N LEU A 32 -13.01 -13.79 -2.34
CA LEU A 32 -11.57 -13.96 -2.49
C LEU A 32 -10.97 -12.93 -3.47
N PHE A 33 -11.82 -12.15 -4.15
CA PHE A 33 -11.44 -11.07 -5.04
C PHE A 33 -11.49 -9.69 -4.36
N VAL A 34 -11.92 -9.60 -3.10
CA VAL A 34 -11.87 -8.37 -2.30
C VAL A 34 -10.73 -8.49 -1.29
N ASP A 35 -9.57 -7.94 -1.63
CA ASP A 35 -8.49 -7.75 -0.67
C ASP A 35 -8.78 -6.52 0.20
N PRO A 36 -9.12 -6.68 1.50
CA PRO A 36 -9.42 -5.54 2.35
C PRO A 36 -8.17 -4.67 2.53
N MET A 37 -8.32 -3.38 2.28
CA MET A 37 -7.23 -2.42 2.42
C MET A 37 -6.60 -2.48 3.82
N PRO A 38 -5.28 -2.70 3.93
CA PRO A 38 -4.63 -2.79 5.22
C PRO A 38 -4.62 -1.44 5.92
N MET A 39 -4.88 -1.45 7.23
CA MET A 39 -4.88 -0.23 8.04
C MET A 39 -3.51 0.44 8.15
N ARG A 40 -2.44 -0.35 8.01
CA ARG A 40 -1.05 0.11 8.04
C ARG A 40 -0.16 -0.89 7.30
N ILE A 41 0.77 -0.38 6.50
CA ILE A 41 1.87 -1.17 5.92
C ILE A 41 3.18 -0.69 6.54
N GLN A 42 4.05 -1.61 6.94
CA GLN A 42 5.38 -1.25 7.42
C GLN A 42 6.26 -0.88 6.22
N PRO A 43 6.93 0.28 6.23
CA PRO A 43 7.74 0.68 5.10
C PRO A 43 8.94 -0.25 4.89
N CYS A 44 9.21 -0.60 3.63
CA CYS A 44 10.43 -1.32 3.26
C CYS A 44 11.66 -0.43 3.47
N LEU A 45 12.66 -0.92 4.21
CA LEU A 45 13.86 -0.15 4.57
C LEU A 45 15.03 -0.52 3.68
N ALA A 46 15.69 0.50 3.14
CA ALA A 46 16.92 0.34 2.40
C ALA A 46 18.09 -0.04 3.32
N LEU A 47 18.98 -0.90 2.82
CA LEU A 47 20.25 -1.20 3.47
C LEU A 47 21.28 -0.14 3.09
N LEU A 48 21.98 0.41 4.08
CA LEU A 48 23.08 1.33 3.82
C LEU A 48 24.24 0.56 3.17
N LYS A 49 24.63 0.99 1.97
CA LYS A 49 25.78 0.46 1.22
C LYS A 49 26.74 1.59 0.85
N PRO A 50 28.06 1.33 0.81
CA PRO A 50 29.05 2.36 0.49
C PRO A 50 29.06 2.76 -0.99
N LYS A 51 28.53 1.91 -1.87
CA LYS A 51 28.40 2.15 -3.30
C LYS A 51 27.02 1.70 -3.77
N ALA A 52 26.48 2.42 -4.75
CA ALA A 52 25.28 2.01 -5.44
C ALA A 52 25.55 0.66 -6.15
N PRO A 53 24.60 -0.28 -6.14
CA PRO A 53 24.72 -1.51 -6.91
C PRO A 53 24.73 -1.19 -8.42
N GLU A 54 25.31 -2.08 -9.22
CA GLU A 54 25.42 -1.94 -10.67
C GLU A 54 24.67 -3.09 -11.37
N GLY A 55 24.25 -2.85 -12.62
CA GLY A 55 23.63 -3.87 -13.47
C GLY A 55 22.21 -3.51 -13.93
N PRO A 56 21.65 -4.29 -14.86
CA PRO A 56 20.36 -4.01 -15.50
C PRO A 56 19.15 -4.25 -14.58
N ASP A 57 19.34 -4.99 -13.47
CA ASP A 57 18.27 -5.31 -12.53
C ASP A 57 17.98 -4.19 -11.52
N TRP A 58 18.73 -3.07 -11.60
CA TRP A 58 18.63 -1.96 -10.66
C TRP A 58 18.01 -0.73 -11.30
N LEU A 59 16.98 -0.20 -10.65
CA LEU A 59 16.43 1.13 -10.90
C LEU A 59 16.98 2.10 -9.86
N PHE A 60 17.19 3.35 -10.26
CA PHE A 60 17.70 4.41 -9.40
C PHE A 60 16.71 5.55 -9.33
N GLU A 61 16.46 6.01 -8.11
CA GLU A 61 15.61 7.15 -7.82
C GLU A 61 16.36 8.17 -6.98
N VAL A 62 15.90 9.42 -7.05
CA VAL A 62 16.44 10.48 -6.21
C VAL A 62 16.05 10.21 -4.76
N LYS A 63 17.05 10.15 -3.89
CA LYS A 63 16.79 10.12 -2.44
C LYS A 63 16.35 11.50 -1.98
N TRP A 64 15.06 11.64 -1.69
CA TRP A 64 14.51 12.84 -1.07
C TRP A 64 14.81 12.88 0.43
N ASP A 65 15.06 14.07 0.97
CA ASP A 65 15.27 14.30 2.41
C ASP A 65 14.03 14.98 3.00
N GLY A 66 13.17 14.21 3.67
CA GLY A 66 11.89 14.69 4.16
C GLY A 66 11.33 13.87 5.33
N TYR A 67 10.00 13.74 5.35
CA TYR A 67 9.32 12.74 6.17
C TYR A 67 8.72 11.66 5.26
N ARG A 68 9.09 10.40 5.49
CA ARG A 68 8.43 9.26 4.83
C ARG A 68 7.00 9.08 5.33
N LEU A 69 6.06 9.05 4.39
CA LEU A 69 4.62 8.96 4.62
C LEU A 69 4.00 7.86 3.76
N ALA A 70 3.04 7.16 4.34
CA ALA A 70 2.09 6.33 3.62
C ALA A 70 0.77 7.10 3.51
N VAL A 71 0.30 7.35 2.29
CA VAL A 71 -0.98 7.99 2.01
C VAL A 71 -2.01 6.92 1.73
N HIS A 72 -2.96 6.77 2.65
CA HIS A 72 -4.08 5.86 2.54
C HIS A 72 -5.30 6.63 2.05
N ARG A 73 -5.91 6.22 0.95
CA ARG A 73 -7.20 6.73 0.48
C ARG A 73 -8.20 5.59 0.43
N ASP A 74 -9.35 5.79 1.05
CA ASP A 74 -10.51 4.88 0.99
C ASP A 74 -11.82 5.68 0.99
N ASP A 75 -12.96 5.01 1.05
CA ASP A 75 -14.30 5.62 1.08
C ASP A 75 -14.53 6.57 2.27
N ARG A 76 -13.74 6.46 3.34
CA ARG A 76 -13.81 7.33 4.53
C ARG A 76 -12.97 8.59 4.40
N GLY A 77 -12.09 8.65 3.40
CA GLY A 77 -11.26 9.81 3.09
C GLY A 77 -9.79 9.47 2.94
N THR A 78 -8.94 10.50 3.05
CA THR A 78 -7.49 10.37 2.99
C THR A 78 -6.90 10.41 4.39
N ARG A 79 -5.96 9.50 4.67
CA ARG A 79 -5.12 9.50 5.87
C ARG A 79 -3.66 9.53 5.50
N VAL A 80 -2.87 10.28 6.24
CA VAL A 80 -1.43 10.41 6.03
C VAL A 80 -0.69 9.86 7.23
N ILE A 81 -0.06 8.70 7.07
CA ILE A 81 0.55 7.93 8.15
C ILE A 81 2.07 8.03 8.07
N THR A 82 2.71 8.48 9.13
CA THR A 82 4.19 8.53 9.20
C THR A 82 4.80 7.13 9.24
N ARG A 83 6.10 7.01 8.93
CA ARG A 83 6.88 5.77 9.17
C ARG A 83 6.66 5.16 10.57
N GLY A 84 6.54 6.00 11.60
CA GLY A 84 6.29 5.57 12.98
C GLY A 84 4.86 5.10 13.27
N GLY A 85 3.93 5.28 12.33
CA GLY A 85 2.52 4.91 12.48
C GLY A 85 1.61 6.00 13.04
N HIS A 86 2.12 7.23 13.21
CA HIS A 86 1.28 8.36 13.63
C HIS A 86 0.47 8.91 12.48
N ASP A 87 -0.80 9.21 12.74
CA ASP A 87 -1.69 9.92 11.82
C ASP A 87 -1.37 11.43 11.83
N TRP A 88 -0.85 11.92 10.71
CA TRP A 88 -0.46 13.30 10.44
C TRP A 88 -1.33 13.93 9.34
N THR A 89 -2.55 13.43 9.13
CA THR A 89 -3.48 13.91 8.11
C THR A 89 -3.68 15.43 8.16
N GLU A 90 -3.95 15.98 9.35
CA GLU A 90 -4.14 17.43 9.55
C GLU A 90 -2.86 18.25 9.29
N ARG A 91 -1.69 17.62 9.30
CA ARG A 91 -0.41 18.31 9.12
C ARG A 91 -0.03 18.47 7.65
N PHE A 92 -0.65 17.71 6.74
CA PHE A 92 -0.36 17.74 5.31
C PHE A 92 -1.62 17.93 4.46
N PRO A 93 -2.37 19.03 4.65
CA PRO A 93 -3.63 19.27 3.95
C PRO A 93 -3.48 19.27 2.43
N SER A 94 -2.38 19.80 1.87
CA SER A 94 -2.16 19.82 0.42
C SER A 94 -1.92 18.43 -0.17
N ILE A 95 -1.26 17.53 0.57
CA ILE A 95 -1.09 16.13 0.16
C ILE A 95 -2.45 15.41 0.24
N VAL A 96 -3.24 15.69 1.28
CA VAL A 96 -4.60 15.15 1.45
C VAL A 96 -5.51 15.57 0.29
N ALA A 97 -5.47 16.85 -0.09
CA ALA A 97 -6.25 17.38 -1.19
C ALA A 97 -5.83 16.74 -2.53
N ALA A 98 -4.54 16.70 -2.83
CA ALA A 98 -4.03 16.09 -4.06
C ALA A 98 -4.39 14.59 -4.16
N ALA A 99 -4.29 13.85 -3.06
CA ALA A 99 -4.68 12.44 -3.02
C ALA A 99 -6.20 12.25 -3.21
N ALA A 100 -7.03 13.21 -2.80
CA ALA A 100 -8.48 13.14 -2.99
C ALA A 100 -8.89 13.33 -4.46
N GLU A 101 -8.05 13.96 -5.28
CA GLU A 101 -8.26 14.19 -6.72
C GLU A 101 -7.88 12.99 -7.60
N LEU A 102 -7.16 12.00 -7.05
CA LEU A 102 -6.80 10.79 -7.80
C LEU A 102 -8.01 9.89 -8.04
N ASP A 103 -8.22 9.48 -9.29
CA ASP A 103 -9.32 8.60 -9.70
C ASP A 103 -9.02 7.14 -9.37
N ALA A 104 -9.20 6.78 -8.09
CA ALA A 104 -9.09 5.42 -7.60
C ALA A 104 -10.02 5.24 -6.39
N ARG A 105 -10.63 4.05 -6.26
CA ARG A 105 -11.56 3.77 -5.16
C ARG A 105 -10.84 3.71 -3.82
N SER A 106 -9.71 3.03 -3.79
CA SER A 106 -8.84 2.99 -2.62
C SER A 106 -7.40 2.70 -3.02
N PHE A 107 -6.43 3.30 -2.33
CA PHE A 107 -5.01 3.08 -2.57
C PHE A 107 -4.14 3.38 -1.36
N ILE A 108 -2.94 2.79 -1.35
CA ILE A 108 -1.86 3.13 -0.42
C ILE A 108 -0.62 3.49 -1.23
N ILE A 109 -0.19 4.74 -1.14
CA ILE A 109 1.04 5.25 -1.77
C ILE A 109 2.13 5.42 -0.70
N ASP A 110 3.34 4.94 -0.97
CA ASP A 110 4.54 5.27 -0.18
C ASP A 110 5.30 6.42 -0.87
N GLY A 111 5.74 7.38 -0.07
CA GLY A 111 6.40 8.57 -0.58
C GLY A 111 7.10 9.37 0.49
N GLU A 112 7.85 10.38 0.04
CA GLU A 112 8.54 11.32 0.89
C GLU A 112 7.86 12.69 0.81
N ALA A 113 7.39 13.22 1.94
CA ALA A 113 6.94 14.61 2.00
C ALA A 113 8.13 15.55 2.12
N VAL A 114 8.17 16.54 1.22
CA VAL A 114 9.22 17.56 1.18
C VAL A 114 8.64 18.95 1.01
N VAL A 115 9.44 19.95 1.38
CA VAL A 115 9.23 21.34 0.97
C VAL A 115 10.39 21.72 0.09
N LEU A 116 10.11 22.36 -1.05
CA LEU A 116 11.15 22.83 -1.96
C LEU A 116 11.53 24.28 -1.65
N ASP A 117 12.83 24.58 -1.76
CA ASP A 117 13.36 25.94 -1.72
C ASP A 117 13.09 26.69 -3.03
N GLY A 118 13.55 27.94 -3.13
CA GLY A 118 13.40 28.77 -4.34
C GLY A 118 14.15 28.24 -5.58
N ALA A 119 15.07 27.28 -5.40
CA ALA A 119 15.80 26.61 -6.47
C ALA A 119 15.24 25.22 -6.79
N GLY A 120 14.12 24.82 -6.17
CA GLY A 120 13.48 23.52 -6.38
C GLY A 120 14.14 22.35 -5.65
N ARG A 121 15.01 22.61 -4.67
CA ARG A 121 15.69 21.56 -3.89
C ARG A 121 14.89 21.26 -2.62
N ALA A 122 14.82 19.98 -2.25
CA ALA A 122 14.19 19.59 -0.99
C ALA A 122 14.98 20.17 0.20
N ASP A 123 14.28 20.92 1.07
CA ASP A 123 14.83 21.50 2.28
C ASP A 123 14.10 20.95 3.53
N PHE A 124 14.80 20.06 4.23
CA PHE A 124 14.29 19.44 5.45
C PHE A 124 14.09 20.44 6.59
N GLY A 125 14.93 21.48 6.68
CA GLY A 125 14.81 22.52 7.69
C GLY A 125 13.54 23.35 7.49
N MET A 126 13.23 23.73 6.25
CA MET A 126 11.99 24.39 5.88
C MET A 126 10.77 23.52 6.18
N LEU A 127 10.82 22.21 5.88
CA LEU A 127 9.75 21.28 6.22
C LEU A 127 9.51 21.20 7.73
N GLN A 128 10.57 21.05 8.53
CA GLN A 128 10.46 21.06 9.99
C GLN A 128 9.86 22.38 10.50
N GLN A 129 10.31 23.52 9.98
CA GLN A 129 9.77 24.82 10.35
C GLN A 129 8.30 24.92 9.98
N ALA A 130 7.89 24.50 8.79
CA ALA A 130 6.49 24.51 8.37
C ALA A 130 5.60 23.73 9.35
N LEU A 131 6.07 22.58 9.84
CA LEU A 131 5.37 21.76 10.84
C LEU A 131 5.42 22.33 12.28
N GLY A 132 6.12 23.44 12.50
CA GLY A 132 6.22 24.12 13.80
C GLY A 132 7.45 23.72 14.63
N GLY A 133 8.50 23.19 13.99
CA GLY A 133 9.72 22.74 14.65
C GLY A 133 9.57 21.40 15.36
N ARG A 134 10.48 21.10 16.29
CA ARG A 134 10.45 19.85 17.07
C ARG A 134 9.19 19.82 17.95
N GLY A 135 8.30 18.86 17.72
CA GLY A 135 7.05 18.72 18.47
C GLY A 135 5.94 19.70 18.06
N GLY A 136 6.17 20.51 17.01
CA GLY A 136 5.16 21.40 16.46
C GLY A 136 3.93 20.65 15.95
N LYS A 137 2.79 21.35 15.88
CA LYS A 137 1.49 20.82 15.40
C LYS A 137 0.94 21.67 14.26
N ARG A 138 1.78 22.44 13.56
CA ARG A 138 1.35 23.24 12.41
C ARG A 138 1.18 22.38 11.16
N SER A 139 0.37 22.85 10.23
CA SER A 139 0.23 22.27 8.90
C SER A 139 1.32 22.78 7.96
N ALA A 140 1.88 21.87 7.16
CA ALA A 140 2.82 22.18 6.10
C ALA A 140 2.07 22.32 4.77
N GLU A 141 1.38 23.45 4.57
CA GLU A 141 0.57 23.74 3.37
C GLU A 141 1.35 23.68 2.05
N ARG A 142 2.67 23.89 2.09
CA ARG A 142 3.53 23.85 0.89
C ARG A 142 4.22 22.51 0.68
N ALA A 143 3.96 21.52 1.54
CA ALA A 143 4.56 20.22 1.40
C ALA A 143 3.96 19.47 0.20
N MET A 144 4.83 18.79 -0.52
CA MET A 144 4.49 17.92 -1.65
C MET A 144 4.93 16.49 -1.31
N LEU A 145 4.22 15.50 -1.85
CA LEU A 145 4.63 14.10 -1.77
C LEU A 145 5.35 13.70 -3.05
N TYR A 146 6.60 13.25 -2.92
CA TYR A 146 7.26 12.47 -3.97
C TYR A 146 6.97 10.99 -3.73
N ALA A 147 5.99 10.47 -4.47
CA ALA A 147 5.62 9.05 -4.44
C ALA A 147 6.65 8.19 -5.17
N PHE A 148 6.98 7.04 -4.60
CA PHE A 148 7.89 6.06 -5.22
C PHE A 148 7.37 4.62 -5.17
N ASP A 149 6.30 4.33 -4.42
CA ASP A 149 5.70 3.00 -4.40
C ASP A 149 4.16 3.06 -4.30
N LEU A 150 3.51 2.06 -4.89
CA LEU A 150 2.07 1.83 -4.81
C LEU A 150 1.83 0.46 -4.17
N LEU A 151 1.50 0.47 -2.88
CA LEU A 151 1.46 -0.72 -2.04
C LEU A 151 0.10 -1.44 -2.08
N TYR A 152 -0.95 -0.71 -2.46
CA TYR A 152 -2.31 -1.22 -2.58
C TYR A 152 -3.07 -0.33 -3.56
N SER A 153 -3.90 -0.93 -4.40
CA SER A 153 -4.85 -0.21 -5.26
C SER A 153 -6.07 -1.08 -5.50
N MET A 154 -7.25 -0.49 -5.45
CA MET A 154 -8.48 -1.06 -5.96
C MET A 154 -9.10 -0.07 -6.95
N GLU A 155 -9.18 -0.48 -8.21
CA GLU A 155 -9.73 0.32 -9.29
C GLU A 155 -11.23 0.04 -9.51
N TRP A 156 -11.92 0.98 -10.16
CA TRP A 156 -13.23 0.71 -10.73
C TRP A 156 -13.09 -0.14 -11.99
N THR A 157 -13.24 -1.45 -11.90
CA THR A 157 -13.72 -2.19 -13.08
C THR A 157 -15.22 -1.95 -13.20
N CYS A 158 -15.62 -0.92 -13.93
CA CYS A 158 -16.95 -0.81 -14.53
C CYS A 158 -16.92 0.09 -15.77
N VAL A 159 -16.57 -0.48 -16.93
CA VAL A 159 -17.16 -0.20 -18.27
C VAL A 159 -16.56 -1.19 -19.29
N GLY A 160 -17.29 -2.05 -20.00
CA GLY A 160 -18.73 -2.31 -20.05
C GLY A 160 -19.03 -3.63 -20.77
#